data_AF-A0A8K0EH88-F1
#
_entry.id   AF-A0A8K0EH88-F1
#
_cell.length_a   1.000
_cell.length_b   1.000
_cell.length_c   1.000
_cell.angle_alpha   90.00
_cell.angle_beta   90.00
_cell.angle_gamma   90.00
#
_symmetry.space_group_name_H-M   'P 1'
#
loop_
_entity.id
_entity.type
_entity.pdbx_description
1 polymer ?
#
loop_
_entity_poly.entity_id
_entity_poly.type
_entity_poly.pdbx_seq_one_letter_code
_entity_poly.pdbx_strand_id
1 'polypeptide(L)'
;MITSWKRKAKRNSCNKVGELAPQAVQLFVRELKPQLQFLSKKEQQIKNPYPSYKGTLIQKYKRNGDPRIKVFRTANLGSWNEDDAAVTVYSFKSTPPGNGTYVVLQFEASEMYFASKEDRPGILVLEEPGEFDPENAEDITTTADRRVFLMKPHGTDVVFASCVASQQKPGDKSKAQVITVRRNKNSAAVFRLEGKGPALASQWFQLEEVSAEGDSEQS
;
A
#
# COMPACT_ATOMS: atom_id res chain seq x y z
N MET A 1 -86.88 -12.37 -35.88
CA MET A 1 -86.29 -12.32 -34.52
C MET A 1 -85.77 -10.90 -34.32
N ILE A 2 -86.51 -10.04 -33.61
CA ILE A 2 -86.46 -9.82 -32.15
C ILE A 2 -85.33 -8.84 -31.77
N THR A 3 -85.74 -7.58 -31.49
CA THR A 3 -85.29 -6.68 -30.39
C THR A 3 -83.81 -6.24 -30.37
N SER A 4 -83.33 -5.15 -29.76
CA SER A 4 -83.82 -4.02 -28.98
C SER A 4 -82.57 -3.46 -28.26
N TRP A 5 -82.42 -2.13 -28.26
CA TRP A 5 -82.00 -1.30 -27.12
C TRP A 5 -80.56 -1.34 -26.53
N LYS A 6 -80.12 -0.08 -26.26
CA LYS A 6 -79.64 0.48 -24.99
C LYS A 6 -78.16 0.89 -24.87
N ARG A 7 -78.02 2.22 -24.78
CA ARG A 7 -76.98 3.05 -24.16
C ARG A 7 -76.30 2.43 -22.93
N LYS A 8 -75.03 2.78 -22.71
CA LYS A 8 -74.53 3.20 -21.40
C LYS A 8 -73.28 4.08 -21.51
N ALA A 9 -73.37 5.26 -20.92
CA ALA A 9 -72.25 6.14 -20.60
C ALA A 9 -71.47 5.60 -19.39
N LYS A 10 -70.16 5.90 -19.30
CA LYS A 10 -69.49 6.06 -18.01
C LYS A 10 -68.34 7.07 -18.07
N ARG A 11 -68.34 7.88 -17.03
CA ARG A 11 -67.56 9.08 -16.71
C ARG A 11 -66.24 8.74 -16.00
N ASN A 12 -65.36 9.74 -16.00
CA ASN A 12 -64.30 10.08 -15.03
C ASN A 12 -62.98 9.28 -15.09
N SER A 13 -61.84 9.97 -15.20
CA SER A 13 -61.01 10.29 -14.02
C SER A 13 -59.69 10.99 -14.36
N CYS A 14 -59.39 12.00 -13.55
CA CYS A 14 -58.09 12.51 -13.11
C CYS A 14 -57.09 13.17 -14.08
N ASN A 15 -57.03 14.49 -13.92
CA ASN A 15 -55.83 15.34 -13.99
C ASN A 15 -54.57 14.60 -13.50
N LYS A 16 -53.59 14.41 -14.38
CA LYS A 16 -52.20 14.18 -13.96
C LYS A 16 -51.52 15.53 -13.85
N VAL A 17 -51.39 15.95 -12.60
CA VAL A 17 -50.50 17.03 -12.15
C VAL A 17 -49.09 16.68 -12.62
N GLY A 18 -48.43 17.62 -13.29
CA GLY A 18 -47.04 17.51 -13.67
C GLY A 18 -46.17 17.41 -12.42
N GLU A 19 -45.73 16.19 -12.12
CA GLU A 19 -44.77 15.90 -11.08
C GLU A 19 -43.38 16.29 -11.59
N LEU A 20 -42.95 17.50 -11.22
CA LEU A 20 -41.59 17.98 -11.42
C LEU A 20 -40.66 17.07 -10.60
N ALA A 21 -39.96 16.17 -11.29
CA ALA A 21 -38.92 15.35 -10.70
C ALA A 21 -37.85 16.27 -10.07
N PRO A 22 -37.44 16.02 -8.82
CA PRO A 22 -36.36 16.79 -8.21
C PRO A 22 -35.06 16.41 -8.94
N GLN A 23 -34.42 17.42 -9.54
CA GLN A 23 -33.09 17.29 -10.10
C GLN A 23 -32.14 16.89 -8.96
N ALA A 24 -31.67 15.65 -9.01
CA ALA A 24 -30.66 15.13 -8.13
C ALA A 24 -29.39 15.97 -8.32
N VAL A 25 -29.04 16.76 -7.32
CA VAL A 25 -27.75 17.44 -7.21
C VAL A 25 -26.69 16.36 -7.04
N GLN A 26 -26.09 15.91 -8.15
CA GLN A 26 -24.85 15.12 -8.11
C GLN A 26 -23.74 16.03 -7.57
N LEU A 27 -23.52 15.99 -6.26
CA LEU A 27 -22.31 16.48 -5.63
C LEU A 27 -21.13 15.67 -6.18
N PHE A 28 -20.48 16.18 -7.22
CA PHE A 28 -19.15 15.75 -7.63
C PHE A 28 -18.17 16.12 -6.52
N VAL A 29 -18.01 15.23 -5.54
CA VAL A 29 -16.86 15.29 -4.64
C VAL A 29 -15.64 15.00 -5.51
N ARG A 30 -14.94 16.05 -5.96
CA ARG A 30 -13.60 15.91 -6.54
C ARG A 30 -12.71 15.37 -5.41
N GLU A 31 -12.37 14.09 -5.47
CA GLU A 31 -11.37 13.51 -4.59
C GLU A 31 -10.06 14.27 -4.77
N LEU A 32 -9.70 15.07 -3.76
CA LEU A 32 -8.42 15.77 -3.73
C LEU A 32 -7.32 14.73 -3.56
N LYS A 33 -6.38 14.69 -4.52
CA LYS A 33 -5.19 13.84 -4.40
C LYS A 33 -4.38 14.31 -3.19
N PRO A 34 -3.97 13.40 -2.29
CA PRO A 34 -3.17 13.78 -1.13
C PRO A 34 -1.84 14.42 -1.54
N GLN A 35 -1.55 15.58 -0.96
CA GLN A 35 -0.23 16.22 -1.02
C GLN A 35 0.60 15.74 0.16
N LEU A 36 1.85 15.35 -0.09
CA LEU A 36 2.77 14.81 0.90
C LEU A 36 3.78 15.87 1.34
N GLN A 37 4.15 15.81 2.62
CA GLN A 37 5.23 16.59 3.20
C GLN A 37 6.06 15.67 4.09
N PHE A 38 7.38 15.64 3.87
CA PHE A 38 8.30 14.86 4.68
C PHE A 38 8.19 15.24 6.17
N LEU A 39 8.26 14.23 7.03
CA LEU A 39 8.14 14.38 8.48
C LEU A 39 9.39 13.91 9.22
N SER A 40 9.81 12.68 8.95
CA SER A 40 10.92 12.05 9.66
C SER A 40 11.40 10.81 8.91
N LYS A 41 12.61 10.33 9.24
CA LYS A 41 13.08 9.01 8.84
C LYS A 41 13.63 8.25 10.04
N LYS A 42 13.51 6.92 10.03
CA LYS A 42 14.00 6.03 11.08
C LYS A 42 14.55 4.75 10.47
N GLU A 43 15.60 4.20 11.05
CA GLU A 43 16.16 2.90 10.68
C GLU A 43 15.45 1.79 11.44
N GLN A 44 14.94 0.82 10.71
CA GLN A 44 14.10 -0.25 11.24
C GLN A 44 14.33 -1.57 10.52
N GLN A 45 14.06 -2.66 11.23
CA GLN A 45 13.86 -3.97 10.63
C GLN A 45 12.37 -4.22 10.41
N ILE A 46 12.01 -4.74 9.24
CA ILE A 46 10.63 -5.13 8.93
C ILE A 46 10.46 -6.64 9.15
N LYS A 47 9.83 -7.01 10.26
CA LYS A 47 9.62 -8.40 10.65
C LYS A 47 8.26 -8.91 10.21
N ASN A 48 8.21 -10.14 9.70
CA ASN A 48 6.98 -10.89 9.53
C ASN A 48 6.76 -11.77 10.78
N PRO A 49 5.74 -11.50 11.60
CA PRO A 49 5.51 -12.21 12.86
C PRO A 49 4.80 -13.57 12.69
N TYR A 50 4.48 -13.98 11.45
CA TYR A 50 3.63 -15.15 11.23
C TYR A 50 4.25 -16.45 11.75
N PRO A 51 3.62 -17.17 12.71
CA PRO A 51 4.28 -18.26 13.43
C PRO A 51 4.87 -19.38 12.56
N SER A 52 4.18 -19.76 11.48
CA SER A 52 4.62 -20.88 10.64
C SER A 52 5.80 -20.57 9.72
N TYR A 53 6.13 -19.29 9.52
CA TYR A 53 7.33 -18.88 8.76
C TYR A 53 7.78 -17.44 9.10
N LYS A 54 7.97 -17.17 10.39
CA LYS A 54 8.51 -15.89 10.89
C LYS A 54 9.83 -15.51 10.22
N GLY A 55 10.15 -14.22 10.19
CA GLY A 55 11.44 -13.76 9.69
C GLY A 55 11.50 -12.27 9.45
N THR A 56 12.59 -11.79 8.88
CA THR A 56 12.81 -10.39 8.54
C THR A 56 12.91 -10.21 7.03
N LEU A 57 12.38 -9.10 6.52
CA LEU A 57 12.61 -8.69 5.14
C LEU A 57 14.09 -8.34 4.94
N ILE A 58 14.66 -8.83 3.85
CA ILE A 58 16.10 -8.70 3.58
C ILE A 58 16.31 -8.56 2.07
N GLN A 59 17.32 -7.80 1.68
CA GLN A 59 17.85 -7.83 0.33
C GLN A 59 18.96 -8.87 0.24
N LYS A 60 18.88 -9.77 -0.76
CA LYS A 60 19.96 -10.73 -0.99
C LYS A 60 20.93 -10.18 -2.02
N TYR A 61 22.21 -10.51 -1.87
CA TYR A 61 23.24 -10.16 -2.84
C TYR A 61 23.56 -11.32 -3.79
N LYS A 62 24.11 -11.01 -4.95
CA LYS A 62 24.67 -11.96 -5.91
C LYS A 62 26.10 -12.34 -5.48
N ARG A 63 26.67 -13.39 -6.10
CA ARG A 63 28.05 -13.84 -5.80
C ARG A 63 29.12 -12.79 -6.12
N ASN A 64 28.85 -11.88 -7.05
CA ASN A 64 29.73 -10.78 -7.41
C ASN A 64 29.58 -9.55 -6.50
N GLY A 65 28.76 -9.63 -5.44
CA GLY A 65 28.53 -8.51 -4.53
C GLY A 65 27.41 -7.56 -4.96
N ASP A 66 26.80 -7.73 -6.14
CA ASP A 66 25.69 -6.84 -6.52
C ASP A 66 24.44 -7.11 -5.69
N PRO A 67 23.70 -6.07 -5.28
CA PRO A 67 22.38 -6.25 -4.71
C PRO A 67 21.43 -6.91 -5.72
N ARG A 68 20.52 -7.77 -5.23
CA ARG A 68 19.38 -8.21 -6.04
C ARG A 68 18.27 -7.17 -5.98
N ILE A 69 17.60 -6.98 -7.11
CA ILE A 69 16.45 -6.09 -7.27
C ILE A 69 15.13 -6.64 -6.66
N LYS A 70 15.23 -7.50 -5.64
CA LYS A 70 14.08 -8.20 -5.04
C LYS A 70 14.24 -8.33 -3.53
N VAL A 71 13.10 -8.22 -2.85
CA VAL A 71 12.98 -8.41 -1.40
C VAL A 71 12.73 -9.87 -1.08
N PHE A 72 13.38 -10.41 -0.06
CA PHE A 72 13.19 -11.78 0.43
C PHE A 72 12.84 -11.79 1.91
N ARG A 73 12.48 -12.97 2.43
CA ARG A 73 12.38 -13.24 3.87
C ARG A 73 13.53 -14.12 4.29
N THR A 74 14.21 -13.78 5.39
CA THR A 74 15.11 -14.68 6.12
C THR A 74 14.53 -15.03 7.49
N ALA A 75 14.68 -16.28 7.91
CA ALA A 75 14.27 -16.70 9.26
C ALA A 75 15.34 -16.39 10.32
N ASN A 76 16.60 -16.30 9.88
CA ASN A 76 17.76 -16.11 10.74
C ASN A 76 18.50 -14.87 10.23
N LEU A 77 18.49 -13.81 11.04
CA LEU A 77 19.49 -12.76 10.95
C LEU A 77 20.69 -13.19 11.78
N GLY A 78 21.87 -12.87 11.29
CA GLY A 78 23.13 -12.99 12.02
C GLY A 78 24.06 -11.88 11.57
N SER A 79 25.23 -11.80 12.20
CA SER A 79 26.20 -10.72 11.97
C SER A 79 26.63 -10.53 10.51
N TRP A 80 26.50 -11.55 9.66
CA TRP A 80 26.89 -11.50 8.25
C TRP A 80 25.81 -10.94 7.32
N ASN A 81 24.57 -10.72 7.80
CA ASN A 81 23.45 -10.26 6.98
C ASN A 81 22.46 -9.34 7.72
N GLU A 82 22.91 -8.73 8.81
CA GLU A 82 22.10 -7.81 9.59
C GLU A 82 21.88 -6.49 8.83
N ASP A 83 22.95 -5.94 8.26
CA ASP A 83 22.91 -4.72 7.45
C ASP A 83 22.04 -4.88 6.19
N ASP A 84 21.98 -6.09 5.62
CA ASP A 84 21.12 -6.43 4.48
C ASP A 84 19.61 -6.30 4.80
N ALA A 85 19.25 -6.24 6.08
CA ALA A 85 17.88 -6.18 6.59
C ALA A 85 17.52 -4.84 7.24
N ALA A 86 18.47 -3.91 7.37
CA ALA A 86 18.22 -2.55 7.82
C ALA A 86 17.46 -1.77 6.73
N VAL A 87 16.34 -1.18 7.12
CA VAL A 87 15.47 -0.40 6.23
C VAL A 87 15.25 0.98 6.81
N THR A 88 15.62 2.01 6.06
CA THR A 88 15.22 3.39 6.35
C THR A 88 13.76 3.59 5.97
N VAL A 89 12.93 3.97 6.94
CA VAL A 89 11.50 4.27 6.77
C VAL A 89 11.31 5.79 6.81
N TYR A 90 11.09 6.38 5.64
CA TYR A 90 10.75 7.80 5.49
C TYR A 90 9.25 7.96 5.70
N SER A 91 8.84 8.82 6.63
CA SER A 91 7.44 9.08 6.97
C SER A 91 7.01 10.45 6.48
N PHE A 92 5.79 10.53 5.98
CA PHE A 92 5.20 11.75 5.42
C PHE A 92 3.87 12.08 6.08
N LYS A 93 3.63 13.37 6.29
CA LYS A 93 2.29 13.92 6.55
C LYS A 93 1.56 14.10 5.22
N SER A 94 0.24 13.98 5.24
CA SER A 94 -0.59 14.22 4.05
C SER A 94 -1.71 15.21 4.30
N THR A 95 -2.08 15.94 3.24
CA THR A 95 -3.28 16.77 3.20
C THR A 95 -4.14 16.38 1.99
N PRO A 96 -5.38 15.88 2.17
CA PRO A 96 -6.01 15.53 3.45
C PRO A 96 -5.29 14.37 4.17
N PRO A 97 -5.52 14.18 5.48
CA PRO A 97 -4.95 13.06 6.22
C PRO A 97 -5.49 11.73 5.70
N GLY A 98 -4.60 10.76 5.50
CA GLY A 98 -4.96 9.38 5.13
C GLY A 98 -5.34 8.53 6.34
N ASN A 99 -5.92 7.35 6.10
CA ASN A 99 -6.19 6.34 7.15
C ASN A 99 -4.94 5.49 7.46
N GLY A 100 -3.82 6.16 7.71
CA GLY A 100 -2.50 5.58 7.88
C GLY A 100 -1.41 6.61 7.64
N THR A 101 -0.16 6.17 7.62
CA THR A 101 1.01 7.02 7.39
C THR A 101 1.57 6.71 6.00
N TYR A 102 1.83 7.73 5.19
CA TYR A 102 2.52 7.54 3.93
C TYR A 102 4.00 7.35 4.21
N VAL A 103 4.60 6.33 3.61
CA VAL A 103 5.99 5.97 3.82
C VAL A 103 6.72 5.61 2.53
N VAL A 104 8.04 5.80 2.53
CA VAL A 104 8.97 5.20 1.58
C VAL A 104 9.91 4.27 2.36
N LEU A 105 10.23 3.13 1.76
CA LEU A 105 11.10 2.12 2.36
C LEU A 105 12.36 1.99 1.49
N GLN A 106 13.53 2.04 2.12
CA GLN A 106 14.83 1.94 1.45
C GLN A 106 15.72 0.95 2.21
N PHE A 107 16.33 -0.02 1.52
CA PHE A 107 17.38 -0.80 2.16
C PHE A 107 18.61 0.07 2.37
N GLU A 108 19.16 0.05 3.58
CA GLU A 108 20.24 0.96 3.96
C GLU A 108 21.55 0.61 3.24
N ALA A 109 21.94 -0.66 3.26
CA ALA A 109 23.21 -1.12 2.69
C ALA A 109 23.34 -0.93 1.16
N SER A 110 22.23 -0.95 0.41
CA SER A 110 22.24 -0.78 -1.06
C SER A 110 21.64 0.52 -1.54
N GLU A 111 21.06 1.31 -0.63
CA GLU A 111 20.28 2.50 -0.92
C GLU A 111 19.07 2.28 -1.86
N MET A 112 18.70 1.03 -2.15
CA MET A 112 17.62 0.73 -3.09
C MET A 112 16.23 0.89 -2.44
N TYR A 113 15.32 1.52 -3.16
CA TYR A 113 13.95 1.74 -2.73
C TYR A 113 13.05 0.56 -3.06
N PHE A 114 12.12 0.26 -2.15
CA PHE A 114 10.97 -0.58 -2.45
C PHE A 114 10.05 0.21 -3.37
N ALA A 115 9.66 -0.37 -4.51
CA ALA A 115 8.84 0.33 -5.47
C ALA A 115 7.88 -0.58 -6.23
N SER A 116 6.83 0.04 -6.77
CA SER A 116 6.08 -0.50 -7.89
C SER A 116 6.89 -0.35 -9.18
N LYS A 117 7.00 -1.43 -9.96
CA LYS A 117 7.69 -1.38 -11.25
C LYS A 117 6.98 -0.44 -12.22
N GLU A 118 7.73 0.43 -12.91
CA GLU A 118 7.19 1.49 -13.77
C GLU A 118 6.22 0.98 -14.84
N ASP A 119 6.67 0.03 -15.67
CA ASP A 119 5.89 -0.57 -16.76
C ASP A 119 4.77 -1.49 -16.27
N ARG A 120 4.88 -1.98 -15.03
CA ARG A 120 4.00 -3.00 -14.44
C ARG A 120 3.78 -2.73 -12.94
N PRO A 121 2.92 -1.76 -12.58
CA PRO A 121 2.77 -1.31 -11.19
C PRO A 121 2.39 -2.40 -10.18
N GLY A 122 1.77 -3.49 -10.63
CA GLY A 122 1.44 -4.66 -9.81
C GLY A 122 2.63 -5.57 -9.44
N ILE A 123 3.86 -5.21 -9.81
CA ILE A 123 5.08 -5.94 -9.46
C ILE A 123 5.89 -5.13 -8.45
N LEU A 124 6.24 -5.78 -7.32
CA LEU A 124 7.17 -5.23 -6.33
C LEU A 124 8.61 -5.46 -6.81
N VAL A 125 9.42 -4.41 -6.79
CA VAL A 125 10.83 -4.40 -7.16
C VAL A 125 11.64 -3.56 -6.17
N LEU A 126 12.96 -3.72 -6.22
CA LEU A 126 13.91 -2.76 -5.66
C LEU A 126 14.54 -1.99 -6.83
N GLU A 127 14.63 -0.68 -6.72
CA GLU A 127 15.21 0.22 -7.74
C GLU A 127 16.15 1.23 -7.09
N GLU A 128 17.18 1.65 -7.82
CA GLU A 128 18.20 2.60 -7.36
C GLU A 128 17.64 4.04 -7.33
N PRO A 129 18.19 4.95 -6.51
CA PRO A 129 17.71 6.34 -6.42
C PRO A 129 17.60 7.05 -7.77
N GLY A 130 18.57 6.86 -8.67
CA GLY A 130 18.61 7.49 -10.00
C GLY A 130 17.48 7.08 -10.96
N GLU A 131 16.66 6.08 -10.61
CA GLU A 131 15.46 5.67 -11.38
C GLU A 131 14.22 6.53 -11.06
N PHE A 132 14.36 7.55 -10.20
CA PHE A 132 13.26 8.37 -9.70
C PHE A 132 13.51 9.86 -9.89
N ASP A 133 12.41 10.59 -10.09
CA ASP A 133 12.36 12.05 -10.06
C ASP A 133 11.20 12.48 -9.14
N PRO A 134 11.49 13.06 -7.94
CA PRO A 134 12.81 13.40 -7.43
C PRO A 134 13.64 12.17 -7.03
N GLU A 135 14.96 12.25 -7.13
CA GLU A 135 15.86 11.16 -6.68
C GLU A 135 15.76 10.96 -5.16
N ASN A 136 15.82 12.04 -4.39
CA ASN A 136 15.72 12.02 -2.94
C ASN A 136 14.28 11.77 -2.48
N ALA A 137 14.09 10.79 -1.58
CA ALA A 137 12.79 10.45 -1.04
C ALA A 137 12.15 11.61 -0.24
N GLU A 138 12.95 12.43 0.46
CA GLU A 138 12.44 13.53 1.30
C GLU A 138 11.72 14.61 0.48
N ASP A 139 12.03 14.71 -0.82
CA ASP A 139 11.47 15.70 -1.74
C ASP A 139 10.16 15.23 -2.42
N ILE A 140 9.69 14.01 -2.11
CA ILE A 140 8.43 13.48 -2.64
C ILE A 140 7.24 14.26 -2.09
N THR A 141 6.43 14.79 -3.00
CA THR A 141 5.23 15.58 -2.67
C THR A 141 3.91 14.91 -3.03
N THR A 142 3.93 13.73 -3.68
CA THR A 142 2.71 13.08 -4.19
C THR A 142 2.68 11.58 -3.96
N THR A 143 1.48 11.04 -3.77
CA THR A 143 1.23 9.59 -3.67
C THR A 143 1.30 8.86 -5.01
N ALA A 144 1.50 9.58 -6.11
CA ALA A 144 1.72 9.00 -7.43
C ALA A 144 3.16 8.46 -7.62
N ASP A 145 4.08 8.80 -6.71
CA ASP A 145 5.43 8.25 -6.72
C ASP A 145 5.40 6.73 -6.43
N ARG A 146 6.14 5.97 -7.24
CA ARG A 146 6.14 4.50 -7.23
C ARG A 146 6.75 3.91 -5.96
N ARG A 147 7.48 4.69 -5.18
CA ARG A 147 8.09 4.32 -3.90
C ARG A 147 7.15 4.50 -2.73
N VAL A 148 6.01 5.19 -2.92
CA VAL A 148 5.11 5.55 -1.82
C VAL A 148 4.15 4.42 -1.48
N PHE A 149 4.13 4.06 -0.20
CA PHE A 149 3.20 3.13 0.41
C PHE A 149 2.36 3.83 1.45
N LEU A 150 1.09 3.41 1.59
CA LEU A 150 0.29 3.72 2.77
C LEU A 150 0.51 2.61 3.80
N MET A 151 1.22 2.94 4.89
CA MET A 151 1.38 2.09 6.06
C MET A 151 0.12 2.18 6.94
N LYS A 152 -0.61 1.08 7.03
CA LYS A 152 -1.87 1.00 7.79
C LYS A 152 -1.69 0.18 9.05
N PRO A 153 -2.17 0.65 10.21
CA PRO A 153 -2.15 -0.13 11.43
C PRO A 153 -3.14 -1.30 11.35
N HIS A 154 -2.75 -2.44 11.90
CA HIS A 154 -3.55 -3.65 12.06
C HIS A 154 -3.22 -4.31 13.40
N GLY A 155 -3.82 -3.81 14.48
CA GLY A 155 -3.45 -4.20 15.84
C GLY A 155 -2.04 -3.72 16.18
N THR A 156 -1.15 -4.63 16.56
CA THR A 156 0.28 -4.36 16.78
C THR A 156 1.11 -4.36 15.50
N ASP A 157 0.53 -4.82 14.40
CA ASP A 157 1.22 -5.00 13.13
C ASP A 157 0.83 -3.88 12.14
N VAL A 158 1.52 -3.81 11.01
CA VAL A 158 1.26 -2.90 9.91
C VAL A 158 1.14 -3.63 8.58
N VAL A 159 0.46 -2.99 7.64
CA VAL A 159 0.36 -3.41 6.23
C VAL A 159 0.87 -2.28 5.34
N PHE A 160 1.74 -2.60 4.39
CA PHE A 160 2.24 -1.66 3.40
C PHE A 160 1.47 -1.79 2.09
N ALA A 161 0.54 -0.87 1.82
CA ALA A 161 -0.22 -0.81 0.57
C ALA A 161 0.45 0.13 -0.44
N SER A 162 0.83 -0.35 -1.62
CA SER A 162 1.41 0.51 -2.65
C SER A 162 0.37 1.49 -3.17
N CYS A 163 0.68 2.79 -3.17
CA CYS A 163 -0.25 3.82 -3.66
C CYS A 163 -0.50 3.68 -5.16
N VAL A 164 0.53 3.31 -5.94
CA VAL A 164 0.43 3.16 -7.40
C VAL A 164 -0.16 1.81 -7.80
N ALA A 165 0.31 0.69 -7.23
CA ALA A 165 -0.19 -0.65 -7.58
C ALA A 165 -1.66 -0.84 -7.24
N SER A 166 -2.12 -0.18 -6.17
CA SER A 166 -3.50 -0.27 -5.71
C SER A 166 -4.48 0.51 -6.60
N GLN A 167 -3.99 1.33 -7.56
CA GLN A 167 -4.79 2.25 -8.38
C GLN A 167 -5.96 2.86 -7.59
N GLN A 168 -5.65 3.40 -6.40
CA GLN A 168 -6.67 3.74 -5.42
C GLN A 168 -7.64 4.78 -5.98
N LYS A 169 -8.92 4.43 -6.06
CA LYS A 169 -9.95 5.38 -5.65
C LYS A 169 -9.89 5.43 -4.13
N PRO A 170 -9.63 6.59 -3.49
CA PRO A 170 -9.68 6.73 -2.04
C PRO A 170 -11.01 6.17 -1.48
N GLY A 171 -10.97 4.96 -0.92
CA GLY A 171 -12.14 4.29 -0.31
C GLY A 171 -12.38 2.84 -0.72
N ASP A 172 -11.88 2.37 -1.87
CA ASP A 172 -12.09 0.98 -2.31
C ASP A 172 -11.00 0.03 -1.79
N LYS A 173 -11.20 -0.45 -0.55
CA LYS A 173 -10.31 -1.44 0.09
C LYS A 173 -10.20 -2.77 -0.69
N SER A 174 -11.12 -3.06 -1.62
CA SER A 174 -11.14 -4.34 -2.34
C SER A 174 -10.02 -4.51 -3.36
N LYS A 175 -9.27 -3.43 -3.66
CA LYS A 175 -8.23 -3.38 -4.69
C LYS A 175 -6.83 -3.09 -4.17
N ALA A 176 -6.67 -2.91 -2.86
CA ALA A 176 -5.38 -2.56 -2.28
C ALA A 176 -4.35 -3.67 -2.52
N GLN A 177 -3.25 -3.34 -3.17
CA GLN A 177 -2.10 -4.23 -3.40
C GLN A 177 -1.06 -3.98 -2.32
N VAL A 178 -0.76 -5.00 -1.54
CA VAL A 178 0.09 -4.92 -0.34
C VAL A 178 1.31 -5.82 -0.45
N ILE A 179 2.40 -5.42 0.19
CA ILE A 179 3.61 -6.26 0.31
C ILE A 179 3.21 -7.58 0.99
N THR A 180 3.54 -8.69 0.36
CA THR A 180 3.19 -10.03 0.83
C THR A 180 4.40 -10.95 0.72
N VAL A 181 4.79 -11.57 1.83
CA VAL A 181 5.83 -12.60 1.85
C VAL A 181 5.24 -13.98 1.56
N ARG A 182 6.08 -14.93 1.13
CA ARG A 182 5.66 -16.32 0.92
C ARG A 182 6.32 -17.25 1.92
N ARG A 183 5.68 -18.40 2.17
CA ARG A 183 6.23 -19.47 3.02
C ARG A 183 7.64 -19.89 2.59
N ASN A 184 7.84 -20.08 1.28
CA ASN A 184 9.15 -20.42 0.73
C ASN A 184 10.12 -19.21 0.81
N LYS A 185 11.16 -19.33 1.64
CA LYS A 185 12.21 -18.30 1.85
C LYS A 185 13.03 -17.93 0.61
N ASN A 186 12.97 -18.76 -0.43
CA ASN A 186 13.62 -18.49 -1.73
C ASN A 186 12.71 -17.73 -2.69
N SER A 187 11.42 -17.58 -2.36
CA SER A 187 10.52 -16.71 -3.10
C SER A 187 10.72 -15.26 -2.69
N ALA A 188 10.77 -14.37 -3.67
CA ALA A 188 10.70 -12.95 -3.41
C ALA A 188 9.32 -12.56 -2.83
N ALA A 189 9.29 -11.48 -2.05
CA ALA A 189 8.06 -10.80 -1.69
C ALA A 189 7.40 -10.25 -2.97
N VAL A 190 6.08 -10.13 -2.93
CA VAL A 190 5.27 -9.70 -4.08
C VAL A 190 4.13 -8.80 -3.61
N PHE A 191 3.53 -8.06 -4.53
CA PHE A 191 2.21 -7.50 -4.28
C PHE A 191 1.12 -8.56 -4.40
N ARG A 192 0.17 -8.52 -3.45
CA ARG A 192 -1.11 -9.24 -3.51
C ARG A 192 -2.22 -8.34 -3.00
N LEU A 193 -3.46 -8.68 -3.36
CA LEU A 193 -4.62 -8.04 -2.78
C LEU A 193 -4.62 -8.20 -1.26
N GLU A 194 -4.90 -7.12 -0.56
CA GLU A 194 -5.06 -7.09 0.88
C GLU A 194 -6.16 -8.06 1.32
N GLY A 195 -5.89 -8.81 2.40
CA GLY A 195 -6.85 -9.78 2.91
C GLY A 195 -7.04 -10.99 2.00
N LYS A 196 -6.22 -11.17 0.96
CA LYS A 196 -6.29 -12.30 0.03
C LYS A 196 -4.95 -13.03 -0.03
N GLY A 197 -5.02 -14.36 0.06
CA GLY A 197 -3.86 -15.23 -0.04
C GLY A 197 -3.99 -16.45 0.88
N PRO A 198 -3.07 -17.42 0.76
CA PRO A 198 -3.13 -18.63 1.56
C PRO A 198 -2.92 -18.40 3.06
N ALA A 199 -2.34 -17.26 3.46
CA ALA A 199 -2.23 -16.85 4.85
C ALA A 199 -2.26 -15.31 4.97
N LEU A 200 -3.27 -14.75 5.63
CA LEU A 200 -3.43 -13.29 5.79
C LEU A 200 -2.24 -12.63 6.50
N ALA A 201 -1.72 -13.30 7.53
CA ALA A 201 -0.56 -12.86 8.30
C ALA A 201 0.76 -12.78 7.51
N SER A 202 0.78 -13.20 6.24
CA SER A 202 1.91 -12.94 5.34
C SER A 202 1.98 -11.50 4.81
N GLN A 203 0.97 -10.69 5.13
CA GLN A 203 0.84 -9.27 4.77
C GLN A 203 1.03 -8.34 5.96
N TRP A 204 1.14 -8.91 7.17
CA TRP A 204 1.30 -8.18 8.42
C TRP A 204 2.76 -8.16 8.82
N PHE A 205 3.22 -7.00 9.27
CA PHE A 205 4.61 -6.76 9.62
C PHE A 205 4.73 -6.01 10.94
N GLN A 206 5.82 -6.24 11.64
CA GLN A 206 6.23 -5.49 12.82
C GLN A 206 7.45 -4.67 12.46
N LEU A 207 7.50 -3.44 12.97
CA LEU A 207 8.63 -2.54 12.82
C LEU A 207 9.40 -2.55 14.13
N GLU A 208 10.68 -2.91 14.06
CA GLU A 208 11.59 -2.86 15.19
C GLU A 208 12.71 -1.88 14.88
N GLU A 209 12.97 -0.93 15.78
CA GLU A 209 14.07 0.03 15.62
C GLU A 209 15.40 -0.72 15.73
N VAL A 210 16.34 -0.41 14.83
CA VAL A 210 17.71 -0.91 14.93
C VAL A 210 18.37 -0.17 16.09
N SER A 211 18.78 -0.90 17.13
CA SER A 211 19.48 -0.29 18.26
C SER A 211 20.92 -0.03 17.85
N ALA A 212 21.39 1.22 17.96
CA ALA A 212 22.80 1.53 17.85
C ALA A 212 23.54 0.93 19.06
N GLU A 213 24.11 -0.26 18.91
CA GLU A 213 25.07 -0.77 19.90
C GLU A 213 26.39 -0.03 19.73
N GLY A 214 26.70 0.89 20.65
CA GLY A 214 28.05 1.42 20.83
C GLY A 214 28.13 2.85 21.33
N ASP A 215 28.02 3.03 22.65
CA ASP A 215 28.85 3.98 23.42
C ASP A 215 28.84 3.53 24.88
N SER A 216 29.44 2.36 25.13
CA SER A 216 29.93 1.99 26.46
C SER A 216 31.43 2.29 26.52
N GLU A 217 31.78 3.58 26.52
CA GLU A 217 33.08 4.00 27.03
C GLU A 217 33.09 3.80 28.55
N GLN A 218 34.05 2.99 28.98
CA GLN A 218 34.42 2.80 30.38
C GLN A 218 34.83 4.15 30.99
N SER A 219 34.40 4.40 32.22
CA SER A 219 35.03 5.36 33.14
C SER A 219 35.07 4.73 34.53
#